data_AF-A0AAE7J6P6-F1
#
_entry.id   AF-A0AAE7J6P6-F1
#
_cell.length_a   1.000
_cell.length_b   1.000
_cell.length_c   1.000
_cell.angle_alpha   90.00
_cell.angle_beta   90.00
_cell.angle_gamma   90.00
#
_symmetry.space_group_name_H-M   'P 1'
#
loop_
_entity.id
_entity.type
_entity.pdbx_description
1 polymer ?
#
loop_
_entity_poly.entity_id
_entity_poly.type
_entity_poly.pdbx_seq_one_letter_code
_entity_poly.pdbx_strand_id
1 'polypeptide(L)'
;MSDKALLKEVAQELWSSVKKLRPGLPRDSRLELTLKALMVIGDLADQVQAAVIVGLVAEMEPPEDEPKGDDVTSTAESSPKVEQTPDGRRVVRRRSSSAG
;
A
#
# COMPACT_ATOMS: atom_id res chain seq x y z
N MET A 1 18.31 -10.87 -19.12
CA MET A 1 17.29 -10.10 -18.37
C MET A 1 15.95 -10.78 -18.57
N SER A 2 15.15 -10.98 -17.53
CA SER A 2 13.79 -11.50 -17.71
C SER A 2 12.86 -10.36 -18.15
N ASP A 3 11.79 -10.67 -18.90
CA ASP A 3 10.82 -9.67 -19.37
C ASP A 3 10.25 -8.84 -18.20
N LYS A 4 10.07 -9.47 -17.04
CA LYS A 4 9.64 -8.81 -15.81
C LYS A 4 10.67 -7.80 -15.28
N ALA A 5 11.96 -8.08 -15.41
CA ALA A 5 13.00 -7.15 -14.99
C ALA A 5 13.05 -5.93 -15.93
N LEU A 6 12.95 -6.17 -17.24
CA LEU A 6 12.90 -5.10 -18.24
C LEU A 6 11.66 -4.20 -18.04
N LEU A 7 10.48 -4.79 -17.83
CA LEU A 7 9.25 -4.05 -17.56
C LEU A 7 9.39 -3.11 -16.34
N LYS A 8 10.05 -3.57 -15.27
CA LYS A 8 10.31 -2.74 -14.09
C LYS A 8 11.25 -1.58 -14.40
N GLU A 9 12.32 -1.83 -15.15
CA GLU A 9 13.29 -0.80 -15.55
C GLU A 9 12.61 0.29 -16.41
N VAL A 10 11.84 -0.12 -17.42
CA VAL A 10 11.07 0.80 -18.28
C VAL A 10 10.07 1.61 -17.44
N ALA A 11 9.37 0.97 -16.51
CA ALA A 11 8.43 1.66 -15.63
C ALA A 11 9.12 2.69 -14.72
N GLN A 12 10.31 2.40 -14.19
CA GLN A 12 11.11 3.34 -13.38
C GLN A 12 11.56 4.55 -14.22
N GLU A 13 11.99 4.30 -15.44
CA GLU A 13 12.43 5.36 -16.36
C GLU A 13 11.26 6.26 -16.77
N LEU A 14 10.11 5.67 -17.11
CA LEU A 14 8.88 6.41 -17.42
C LEU A 14 8.41 7.22 -16.21
N TRP A 15 8.36 6.63 -15.02
CA TRP A 15 8.02 7.33 -13.78
C TRP A 15 8.92 8.55 -13.55
N SER A 16 10.23 8.35 -13.67
CA SER A 16 11.22 9.43 -13.52
C SER A 16 11.06 10.52 -14.58
N SER A 17 10.74 10.14 -15.81
CA SER A 17 10.49 11.06 -16.92
C SER A 17 9.23 11.88 -16.70
N VAL A 18 8.13 11.27 -16.26
CA VAL A 18 6.89 11.97 -15.91
C VAL A 18 7.15 13.00 -14.80
N LYS A 19 7.91 12.64 -13.75
CA LYS A 19 8.29 13.57 -12.67
C LYS A 19 9.08 14.77 -13.18
N LYS A 20 10.04 14.55 -14.09
CA LYS A 20 10.86 15.62 -14.68
C LYS A 20 10.05 16.53 -15.60
N LEU A 21 9.16 15.97 -16.41
CA LEU A 21 8.37 16.72 -17.40
C LEU A 21 7.18 17.45 -16.79
N ARG A 22 6.63 16.96 -15.66
CA ARG A 22 5.48 17.56 -14.97
C ARG A 22 5.71 17.67 -13.46
N PRO A 23 6.65 18.53 -13.01
CA PRO A 23 6.88 18.78 -11.59
C PRO A 23 5.65 19.50 -11.01
N GLY A 24 4.89 18.82 -10.15
CA GLY A 24 3.62 19.33 -9.60
C GLY A 24 2.41 18.46 -9.95
N LEU A 25 2.58 17.45 -10.81
CA LEU A 25 1.52 16.48 -11.04
C LEU A 25 1.37 15.57 -9.79
N PRO A 26 0.14 15.38 -9.26
CA PRO A 26 -0.10 14.49 -8.13
C PRO A 26 0.42 13.07 -8.38
N ARG A 27 0.82 12.37 -7.33
CA ARG A 27 1.41 11.02 -7.40
C ARG A 27 0.53 10.07 -8.21
N ASP A 28 -0.77 10.04 -7.95
CA ASP A 28 -1.71 9.14 -8.62
C ASP A 28 -1.88 9.47 -10.10
N SER A 29 -1.92 10.77 -10.45
CA SER A 29 -1.94 11.20 -11.84
C SER A 29 -0.63 10.87 -12.58
N ARG A 30 0.51 10.89 -11.89
CA ARG A 30 1.78 10.39 -12.45
C ARG A 30 1.73 8.89 -12.70
N LEU A 31 1.15 8.14 -11.76
CA LEU A 31 1.04 6.69 -11.86
C LEU A 31 0.12 6.28 -13.01
N GLU A 32 -1.02 6.96 -13.14
CA GLU A 32 -1.95 6.80 -14.26
C GLU A 32 -1.24 7.06 -15.59
N LEU A 33 -0.46 8.13 -15.71
CA LEU A 33 0.30 8.42 -16.94
C LEU A 33 1.33 7.34 -17.25
N THR A 34 2.08 6.87 -16.24
CA THR A 34 3.07 5.80 -16.43
C THR A 34 2.40 4.51 -16.91
N LEU A 35 1.31 4.08 -16.26
CA LEU A 35 0.56 2.89 -16.65
C LEU A 35 -0.02 3.04 -18.07
N LYS A 36 -0.60 4.21 -18.37
CA LYS A 36 -1.15 4.50 -19.70
C LYS A 36 -0.08 4.47 -20.79
N ALA A 37 1.12 4.99 -20.52
CA ALA A 37 2.24 4.92 -21.45
C ALA A 37 2.66 3.47 -21.73
N LEU A 38 2.79 2.64 -20.68
CA LEU A 38 3.12 1.21 -20.82
C LEU A 38 2.06 0.45 -21.62
N MET A 39 0.77 0.75 -21.42
CA MET A 39 -0.32 0.18 -22.21
C MET A 39 -0.26 0.58 -23.68
N VAL A 40 0.05 1.85 -23.97
CA VAL A 40 0.13 2.37 -25.35
C VAL A 40 1.32 1.77 -26.11
N ILE A 41 2.45 1.55 -25.43
CA ILE A 41 3.64 0.92 -26.02
C ILE A 41 3.40 -0.58 -26.26
N GLY A 42 2.52 -1.21 -25.47
CA GLY A 42 2.21 -2.63 -25.54
C GLY A 42 3.04 -3.50 -24.58
N ASP A 43 3.79 -2.88 -23.67
CA ASP A 43 4.61 -3.57 -22.68
C ASP A 43 3.79 -4.09 -21.49
N LEU A 44 2.57 -3.56 -21.30
CA LEU A 44 1.65 -3.98 -20.23
C LEU A 44 0.59 -4.95 -20.77
N ALA A 45 0.77 -6.24 -20.49
CA ALA A 45 -0.09 -7.30 -21.02
C ALA A 45 -1.39 -7.51 -20.21
N ASP A 46 -1.33 -7.32 -18.88
CA ASP A 46 -2.45 -7.62 -17.99
C ASP A 46 -2.45 -6.78 -16.69
N GLN A 47 -3.50 -6.99 -15.89
CA GLN A 47 -3.68 -6.31 -14.60
C GLN A 47 -2.67 -6.76 -13.53
N VAL A 48 -2.09 -7.96 -13.65
CA VAL A 48 -1.09 -8.47 -12.69
C VAL A 48 0.21 -7.69 -12.87
N GLN A 49 0.63 -7.46 -14.11
CA GLN A 49 1.76 -6.60 -14.42
C GLN A 49 1.51 -5.16 -13.97
N ALA A 50 0.30 -4.63 -14.17
CA ALA A 50 -0.07 -3.31 -13.68
C ALA A 50 0.12 -3.20 -12.15
N ALA A 51 -0.36 -4.19 -11.39
CA ALA A 51 -0.20 -4.24 -9.94
C ALA A 51 1.27 -4.29 -9.51
N VAL A 52 2.13 -4.99 -10.26
CA VAL A 52 3.59 -4.98 -10.01
C VAL A 52 4.17 -3.59 -10.17
N ILE A 53 3.75 -2.83 -11.18
CA ILE A 53 4.22 -1.45 -11.38
C ILE A 53 3.69 -0.50 -10.30
N VAL A 54 2.44 -0.66 -9.87
CA VAL A 54 1.88 0.10 -8.75
C VAL A 54 2.69 -0.14 -7.47
N GLY A 55 3.00 -1.40 -7.16
CA GLY A 55 3.85 -1.76 -6.01
C GLY A 55 5.26 -1.19 -6.12
N LEU A 56 5.88 -1.28 -7.30
CA LEU A 56 7.19 -0.67 -7.57
C LEU A 56 7.19 0.84 -7.34
N VAL A 57 6.14 1.55 -7.78
CA VAL A 57 6.02 3.00 -7.55
C VAL A 57 5.80 3.31 -6.06
N ALA A 58 5.05 2.48 -5.33
CA ALA A 58 4.92 2.62 -3.88
C ALA A 58 6.26 2.44 -3.15
N GLU A 59 7.11 1.51 -3.58
CA GLU A 59 8.47 1.35 -3.04
C GLU A 59 9.36 2.57 -3.31
N MET A 60 9.22 3.19 -4.49
CA MET A 60 10.00 4.37 -4.88
C MET A 60 9.51 5.68 -4.23
N GLU A 61 8.20 5.83 -4.10
CA GLU A 61 7.53 7.00 -3.54
C GLU A 61 6.26 6.52 -2.81
N PRO A 62 6.38 6.25 -1.50
CA PRO A 62 5.25 5.84 -0.68
C PRO A 62 4.10 6.85 -0.75
N PRO A 63 2.84 6.40 -0.70
CA PRO A 63 1.69 7.28 -0.54
C PRO A 63 1.82 8.15 0.73
N GLU A 64 1.37 9.40 0.65
CA GLU A 64 1.36 10.32 1.80
C GLU A 64 0.47 9.82 2.95
N ASP A 65 -0.62 9.09 2.62
CA ASP A 65 -1.60 8.56 3.56
C ASP A 65 -1.32 7.12 4.03
N GLU A 66 -0.16 6.55 3.68
CA GLU A 66 0.19 5.25 4.25
C GLU A 66 0.39 5.40 5.77
N PRO A 67 -0.35 4.65 6.61
CA PRO A 67 -0.03 4.59 8.01
C PRO A 67 1.40 4.07 8.10
N LYS A 68 2.34 4.91 8.56
CA LYS A 68 3.68 4.46 8.93
C LYS A 68 3.47 3.28 9.86
N GLY A 69 3.76 2.09 9.36
CA GLY A 69 3.56 0.88 10.13
C GLY A 69 4.38 1.01 11.40
N ASP A 70 3.72 1.27 12.53
CA ASP A 70 4.28 0.87 13.80
C ASP A 70 4.48 -0.63 13.66
N ASP A 71 5.73 -1.05 13.74
CA ASP A 71 6.09 -2.45 13.75
C ASP A 71 5.45 -3.09 14.99
N VAL A 72 4.23 -3.61 14.83
CA VAL A 72 3.44 -4.24 15.91
C VAL A 72 4.15 -5.49 16.47
N THR A 73 5.26 -5.91 15.86
CA THR A 73 6.09 -7.01 16.38
C THR A 73 7.04 -6.59 17.51
N SER A 74 7.18 -5.29 17.80
CA SER A 74 8.08 -4.77 18.85
C SER A 74 7.40 -4.36 20.17
N THR A 75 6.15 -4.77 20.43
CA THR A 75 5.53 -4.58 21.76
C THR A 75 4.98 -5.89 22.33
N ALA A 76 5.86 -6.85 22.55
CA ALA A 76 5.65 -7.81 23.62
C ALA A 76 5.83 -7.07 24.96
N GLU A 77 4.71 -6.61 25.53
CA GLU A 77 4.41 -6.53 26.97
C GLU A 77 3.38 -5.42 27.24
N SER A 78 2.13 -5.69 26.90
CA SER A 78 0.98 -5.11 27.60
C SER A 78 -0.18 -6.07 27.50
N SER A 79 -0.15 -7.08 28.37
CA SER A 79 -1.24 -8.02 28.60
C SER A 79 -2.56 -7.28 28.81
N PRO A 80 -3.66 -7.65 28.13
CA PRO A 80 -4.96 -7.09 28.48
C PRO A 80 -5.34 -7.62 29.86
N LYS A 81 -5.61 -6.71 30.82
CA LYS A 81 -6.10 -7.05 32.15
C LYS A 81 -7.53 -7.60 32.03
N VAL A 82 -7.63 -8.90 31.78
CA VAL A 82 -8.87 -9.67 31.89
C VAL A 82 -9.11 -9.90 33.37
N GLU A 83 -10.06 -9.18 33.95
CA GLU A 83 -10.49 -9.43 35.33
C GLU A 83 -11.26 -10.76 35.36
N GLN A 84 -10.63 -11.79 35.93
CA GLN A 84 -11.23 -13.11 36.15
C GLN A 84 -12.03 -13.06 37.46
N THR A 85 -13.32 -13.40 37.41
CA THR A 85 -14.05 -13.78 38.61
C THR A 85 -13.50 -15.11 39.15
N PRO A 86 -13.54 -15.36 40.48
CA PRO A 86 -12.91 -16.52 41.12
C PRO A 86 -13.42 -17.89 40.63
N ASP A 87 -14.47 -17.93 39.82
CA ASP A 87 -15.06 -19.15 39.23
C ASP A 87 -14.70 -19.36 37.74
N GLY A 88 -13.63 -18.70 37.25
CA GLY A 88 -13.01 -18.98 35.94
C GLY A 88 -13.83 -18.61 34.69
N ARG A 89 -15.04 -18.07 34.84
CA ARG A 89 -15.93 -17.75 33.72
C ARG A 89 -15.62 -16.37 33.12
N ARG A 90 -15.29 -16.33 31.82
CA ARG A 90 -15.06 -15.08 31.07
C ARG A 90 -16.39 -14.32 30.88
N VAL A 91 -16.48 -13.12 31.45
CA VAL A 91 -17.62 -12.20 31.23
C VAL A 91 -17.25 -11.19 30.16
N VAL A 92 -17.95 -11.21 29.03
CA VAL A 92 -17.86 -10.17 27.99
C VAL A 92 -18.96 -9.15 28.26
N ARG A 93 -18.59 -7.93 28.68
CA ARG A 93 -19.54 -6.84 28.92
C ARG A 93 -20.04 -6.31 27.57
N ARG A 94 -21.20 -6.77 27.11
CA ARG A 94 -21.91 -6.19 25.96
C ARG A 94 -22.27 -4.73 26.31
N ARG A 95 -21.73 -3.77 25.57
CA ARG A 95 -22.23 -2.39 25.60
C ARG A 95 -23.53 -2.36 24.79
N SER A 96 -24.67 -2.42 25.47
CA SER A 96 -25.95 -2.04 24.88
C SER A 96 -25.96 -0.52 24.70
N SER A 97 -25.92 -0.05 23.45
CA SER A 97 -26.30 1.32 23.11
C SER A 97 -27.82 1.41 23.13
N SER A 98 -28.38 1.86 24.25
CA SER A 98 -29.74 2.40 24.32
C SER A 98 -29.67 3.91 24.56
N ALA A 99 -30.57 4.63 23.90
CA ALA A 99 -30.84 6.08 23.96
C ALA A 99 -30.03 6.94 22.96
N GLY A 100 -30.65 7.72 22.07
CA GLY A 100 -32.08 8.12 21.99
C GLY A 100 -32.49 8.58 20.60
#